data_AF-A0A835KPR0-F1
#
_entry.id   AF-A0A835KPR0-F1
#
_cell.length_a   1.000
_cell.length_b   1.000
_cell.length_c   1.000
_cell.angle_alpha   90.00
_cell.angle_beta   90.00
_cell.angle_gamma   90.00
#
_symmetry.space_group_name_H-M   'P 1'
#
loop_
_entity.id
_entity.type
_entity.pdbx_description
1 polymer ?
#
loop_
_entity_poly.entity_id
_entity_poly.type
_entity_poly.pdbx_seq_one_letter_code
_entity_poly.pdbx_strand_id
1 'polypeptide(L)'
;MFLAHFVGDVWDVNVIETAMKNFFNNDLSTMIQANITDVWSNEEKQWETCRIRTKTCADKYAEESSKLACKAYEGVQQDPILQEYYFFAALPVVQKRIAQGGVRLAAILNKIFSSNSRLQSS
;
A
#
# COMPACT_ATOMS: atom_id res chain seq x y z
N MET A 1 -11.13 6.21 -21.71
CA MET A 1 -10.12 7.07 -21.02
C MET A 1 -10.71 7.79 -19.80
N PHE A 2 -11.96 8.26 -19.83
CA PHE A 2 -12.62 8.94 -18.70
C PHE A 2 -12.76 8.11 -17.39
N LEU A 3 -12.96 6.79 -17.47
CA LEU A 3 -13.06 5.92 -16.28
C LEU A 3 -11.72 5.73 -15.54
N ALA A 4 -10.59 5.78 -16.25
CA ALA A 4 -9.27 5.53 -15.66
C ALA A 4 -8.81 6.68 -14.74
N HIS A 5 -9.05 7.92 -15.16
CA HIS A 5 -8.75 9.10 -14.34
C HIS A 5 -9.59 9.13 -13.07
N PHE A 6 -10.89 8.82 -13.19
CA PHE A 6 -11.80 8.80 -12.05
C PHE A 6 -11.41 7.77 -10.99
N VAL A 7 -11.06 6.55 -11.40
CA VAL A 7 -10.62 5.51 -10.45
C VAL A 7 -9.24 5.82 -9.87
N GLY A 8 -8.33 6.37 -10.67
CA GLY A 8 -7.01 6.83 -10.18
C GLY A 8 -7.15 7.82 -9.03
N ASP A 9 -7.88 8.91 -9.24
CA ASP A 9 -8.11 9.94 -8.22
C ASP A 9 -8.76 9.36 -6.94
N VAL A 10 -9.69 8.42 -7.11
CA VAL A 10 -10.37 7.76 -5.98
C VAL A 10 -9.38 6.98 -5.11
N TRP A 11 -8.47 6.21 -5.72
CA TRP A 11 -7.50 5.38 -5.00
C TRP A 11 -6.31 6.19 -4.48
N ASP A 12 -5.90 7.23 -5.19
CA ASP A 12 -4.76 8.07 -4.84
C ASP A 12 -5.11 9.07 -3.72
N VAL A 13 -6.35 9.58 -3.69
CA VAL A 13 -6.75 10.68 -2.79
C VAL A 13 -8.01 10.34 -2.00
N ASN A 14 -9.14 10.09 -2.67
CA ASN A 14 -10.45 10.15 -2.01
C ASN A 14 -10.63 9.10 -0.92
N VAL A 15 -10.19 7.85 -1.15
CA VAL A 15 -10.31 6.78 -0.15
C VAL A 15 -9.52 7.11 1.11
N ILE A 16 -8.32 7.68 0.95
CA ILE A 16 -7.43 8.03 2.06
C ILE A 16 -8.01 9.19 2.85
N GLU A 17 -8.32 10.31 2.19
CA GLU A 17 -8.84 11.51 2.86
C GLU A 17 -10.18 11.25 3.55
N THR A 18 -11.08 10.52 2.89
CA THR A 18 -12.40 10.17 3.45
C THR A 18 -12.23 9.30 4.70
N ALA A 19 -11.35 8.29 4.65
CA ALA A 19 -11.12 7.42 5.79
C ALA A 19 -10.48 8.17 6.96
N MET A 20 -9.45 8.97 6.67
CA MET A 20 -8.76 9.79 7.66
C MET A 20 -9.72 10.74 8.39
N LYS A 21 -10.55 11.45 7.63
CA LYS A 21 -11.52 12.41 8.17
C LYS A 21 -12.60 11.74 9.02
N ASN A 22 -13.12 10.60 8.56
CA ASN A 22 -14.31 10.00 9.16
C ASN A 22 -13.99 9.02 10.31
N PHE A 23 -12.82 8.37 10.30
CA PHE A 23 -12.52 7.27 11.22
C PHE A 23 -11.23 7.45 12.05
N PHE A 24 -10.33 8.34 11.62
CA PHE A 24 -8.98 8.41 12.21
C PHE A 24 -8.57 9.82 12.66
N ASN A 25 -9.52 10.74 12.88
CA ASN A 25 -9.22 12.11 13.35
C ASN A 25 -8.17 12.85 12.50
N ASN A 26 -8.15 12.62 11.19
CA ASN A 26 -7.15 13.11 10.25
C ASN A 26 -5.71 12.64 10.53
N ASP A 27 -5.53 11.52 11.24
CA ASP A 27 -4.24 10.92 11.54
C ASP A 27 -4.00 9.66 10.70
N LEU A 28 -3.11 9.79 9.72
CA LEU A 28 -2.69 8.70 8.85
C LEU A 28 -1.89 7.62 9.60
N SER A 29 -1.15 8.01 10.64
CA SER A 29 -0.34 7.07 11.44
C SER A 29 -1.25 6.10 12.19
N THR A 30 -2.29 6.64 12.83
CA THR A 30 -3.29 5.83 13.55
C THR A 30 -4.01 4.85 12.62
N MET A 31 -4.30 5.25 11.37
CA MET A 31 -4.92 4.38 10.36
C MET A 31 -4.10 3.13 10.02
N ILE A 32 -2.77 3.22 10.09
CA ILE A 32 -1.88 2.19 9.54
C ILE A 32 -1.17 1.39 10.64
N GLN A 33 -0.66 2.06 11.69
CA GLN A 33 0.20 1.44 12.69
C GLN A 33 -0.49 0.33 13.50
N ALA A 34 -1.76 0.50 13.83
CA ALA A 34 -2.51 -0.50 14.58
C ALA A 34 -2.60 -1.83 13.81
N ASN A 35 -2.86 -1.77 12.50
CA ASN A 35 -3.01 -2.96 11.67
C ASN A 35 -1.69 -3.67 11.37
N ILE A 36 -0.58 -2.94 11.24
CA ILE A 36 0.75 -3.55 11.07
C ILE A 36 1.12 -4.36 12.31
N THR A 37 0.92 -3.79 13.50
CA THR A 37 1.39 -4.37 14.76
C THR A 37 0.56 -5.59 15.20
N ASP A 38 -0.71 -5.66 14.81
CA ASP A 38 -1.64 -6.72 15.22
C ASP A 38 -2.01 -7.64 14.03
N VAL A 39 -2.90 -7.16 13.16
CA VAL A 39 -3.55 -7.95 12.09
C VAL A 39 -2.56 -8.49 11.06
N TRP A 40 -1.56 -7.70 10.67
CA TRP A 40 -0.63 -8.04 9.60
C TRP A 40 0.75 -8.49 10.07
N SER A 41 0.96 -8.65 11.37
CA SER A 41 2.25 -9.03 11.98
C SER A 41 2.90 -10.27 11.34
N ASN A 42 2.09 -11.25 10.92
CA ASN A 42 2.57 -12.46 10.23
C ASN A 42 2.89 -12.24 8.74
N GLU A 43 2.18 -11.32 8.09
CA GLU A 43 2.38 -10.99 6.67
C GLU A 43 3.54 -10.01 6.48
N GLU A 44 3.74 -9.10 7.43
CA GLU A 44 4.76 -8.06 7.43
C GLU A 44 6.16 -8.64 7.15
N LYS A 45 6.54 -9.69 7.86
CA LYS A 45 7.82 -10.41 7.69
C LYS A 45 8.03 -10.90 6.26
N GLN A 46 6.94 -11.25 5.56
CA GLN A 46 7.02 -11.68 4.17
C GLN A 46 7.20 -10.50 3.21
N TRP A 47 6.72 -9.31 3.57
CA TRP A 47 6.87 -8.09 2.77
C TRP A 47 8.30 -7.54 2.82
N GLU A 48 8.97 -7.69 3.96
CA GLU A 48 10.40 -7.34 4.13
C GLU A 48 11.32 -8.24 3.30
N THR A 49 10.90 -9.48 3.05
CA THR A 49 11.76 -10.49 2.43
C THR A 49 11.87 -10.27 0.91
N CYS A 50 13.04 -9.78 0.48
CA CYS A 50 13.46 -9.72 -0.92
C CYS A 50 14.73 -10.55 -1.15
N ARG A 51 14.57 -11.77 -1.68
CA ARG A 51 15.66 -12.76 -1.86
C ARG A 51 16.57 -12.51 -3.07
N ILE A 52 16.28 -11.48 -3.87
CA ILE A 52 17.04 -11.20 -5.09
C ILE A 52 18.36 -10.47 -4.73
N ARG A 53 19.41 -10.70 -5.54
CA ARG A 53 20.72 -10.02 -5.40
C ARG A 53 20.65 -8.50 -5.63
N THR A 54 19.59 -8.03 -6.28
CA THR A 54 19.29 -6.60 -6.48
C THR A 54 18.92 -5.92 -5.16
N LYS A 55 18.96 -4.58 -5.13
CA LYS A 55 18.58 -3.81 -3.94
C LYS A 55 17.06 -3.84 -3.68
N THR A 56 16.23 -4.15 -4.68
CA THR A 56 14.76 -4.15 -4.59
C THR A 56 14.15 -5.36 -5.31
N CYS A 57 12.90 -5.71 -4.98
CA CYS A 57 12.07 -6.69 -5.68
C CYS A 57 10.93 -6.00 -6.44
N ALA A 58 11.24 -4.93 -7.19
CA ALA A 58 10.26 -4.08 -7.87
C ALA A 58 9.29 -4.86 -8.77
N ASP A 59 9.77 -5.87 -9.52
CA ASP A 59 8.92 -6.67 -10.41
C ASP A 59 7.79 -7.38 -9.65
N LYS A 60 8.10 -7.96 -8.48
CA LYS A 60 7.11 -8.57 -7.59
C LYS A 60 6.09 -7.54 -7.11
N TYR A 61 6.56 -6.34 -6.73
CA TYR A 61 5.68 -5.29 -6.23
C TYR A 61 4.73 -4.79 -7.32
N ALA A 62 5.22 -4.67 -8.55
CA ALA A 62 4.45 -4.30 -9.73
C ALA A 62 3.43 -5.38 -10.10
N GLU A 63 3.81 -6.66 -10.07
CA GLU A 63 2.90 -7.77 -10.33
C GLU A 63 1.72 -7.80 -9.33
N GLU A 64 2.00 -7.59 -8.04
CA GLU A 64 0.97 -7.47 -7.00
C GLU A 64 0.02 -6.28 -7.27
N SER A 65 0.57 -5.11 -7.62
CA SER A 65 -0.23 -3.94 -7.98
C SER A 65 -1.13 -4.22 -9.18
N SER A 66 -0.58 -4.85 -10.23
CA SER A 66 -1.33 -5.16 -11.45
C SER A 66 -2.52 -6.08 -11.19
N LYS A 67 -2.36 -7.08 -10.30
CA LYS A 67 -3.45 -8.01 -9.93
C LYS A 67 -4.60 -7.31 -9.21
N LEU A 68 -4.29 -6.29 -8.41
CA LEU A 68 -5.29 -5.50 -7.67
C LEU A 68 -5.96 -4.46 -8.57
N ALA A 69 -5.20 -3.88 -9.50
CA ALA A 69 -5.72 -2.88 -10.43
C ALA A 69 -6.92 -3.41 -11.23
N CYS A 70 -6.86 -4.64 -11.75
CA CYS A 70 -7.99 -5.24 -12.49
C CYS A 70 -9.29 -5.23 -11.68
N LYS A 71 -9.22 -5.61 -10.40
CA LYS A 71 -10.38 -5.59 -9.49
C LYS A 71 -10.87 -4.18 -9.17
N ALA A 72 -9.97 -3.19 -9.13
CA ALA A 72 -10.33 -1.80 -8.90
C ALA A 72 -11.21 -1.22 -10.03
N TYR A 73 -11.04 -1.71 -11.26
CA TYR A 73 -11.82 -1.25 -12.42
C TYR A 73 -13.08 -2.07 -12.68
N GLU A 74 -13.28 -3.21 -11.99
CA GLU A 74 -14.47 -4.05 -12.16
C GLU A 74 -15.72 -3.36 -11.59
N GLY A 75 -16.79 -3.30 -12.39
CA GLY A 75 -18.12 -2.89 -11.90
C GLY A 75 -18.26 -1.40 -11.54
N VAL A 76 -17.31 -0.53 -11.92
CA VAL A 76 -17.39 0.92 -11.64
C VAL A 76 -18.57 1.53 -12.41
N GLN A 77 -19.66 1.78 -11.70
CA GLN A 77 -20.87 2.44 -12.20
C GLN A 77 -21.08 3.74 -11.43
N GLN A 78 -21.69 4.75 -12.08
CA GLN A 78 -22.00 6.06 -11.47
C GLN A 78 -23.23 6.01 -10.55
N ASP A 79 -23.32 5.01 -9.67
CA ASP A 79 -24.40 4.88 -8.68
C ASP A 79 -23.89 5.28 -7.29
N PRO A 80 -24.53 6.24 -6.58
CA PRO A 80 -24.14 6.64 -5.23
C PRO A 80 -24.10 5.50 -4.21
N ILE A 81 -24.99 4.51 -4.32
CA ILE A 81 -24.99 3.34 -3.42
C ILE A 81 -23.76 2.49 -3.69
N LEU A 82 -23.42 2.27 -4.97
CA LEU A 82 -22.22 1.54 -5.36
C LEU A 82 -20.94 2.26 -4.94
N GLN A 83 -20.95 3.59 -4.80
CA GLN A 83 -19.79 4.36 -4.32
C GLN A 83 -19.43 4.06 -2.87
N GLU A 84 -20.41 3.90 -1.98
CA GLU A 84 -20.15 3.56 -0.57
C GLU A 84 -19.61 2.13 -0.44
N TYR A 85 -20.22 1.16 -1.13
CA TYR A 85 -19.71 -0.20 -1.19
C TYR A 85 -18.30 -0.26 -1.78
N TYR A 86 -18.04 0.51 -2.84
CA TYR A 86 -16.73 0.62 -3.45
C TYR A 86 -15.70 1.17 -2.47
N PHE A 87 -16.03 2.23 -1.73
CA PHE A 87 -15.16 2.81 -0.70
C PHE A 87 -14.77 1.76 0.35
N PHE A 88 -15.74 1.04 0.93
CA PHE A 88 -15.45 0.04 1.95
C PHE A 88 -14.69 -1.18 1.39
N ALA A 89 -14.88 -1.53 0.12
CA ALA A 89 -14.09 -2.57 -0.55
C ALA A 89 -12.65 -2.12 -0.84
N ALA A 90 -12.44 -0.86 -1.23
CA ALA A 90 -11.14 -0.30 -1.57
C ALA A 90 -10.29 0.01 -0.33
N LEU A 91 -10.90 0.53 0.74
CA LEU A 91 -10.23 0.96 1.97
C LEU A 91 -9.22 -0.06 2.55
N PRO A 92 -9.60 -1.34 2.81
CA PRO A 92 -8.65 -2.31 3.37
C PRO A 92 -7.49 -2.62 2.40
N VAL A 93 -7.72 -2.54 1.09
CA VAL A 93 -6.68 -2.74 0.08
C VAL A 93 -5.70 -1.56 0.09
N VAL A 94 -6.21 -0.33 0.09
CA VAL A 94 -5.42 0.90 0.16
C VAL A 94 -4.55 0.92 1.42
N GLN A 95 -5.15 0.68 2.60
CA GLN A 95 -4.42 0.63 3.87
C GLN A 95 -3.28 -0.40 3.83
N LYS A 96 -3.56 -1.61 3.30
CA LYS A 96 -2.55 -2.67 3.18
C LYS A 96 -1.41 -2.29 2.23
N ARG A 97 -1.70 -1.63 1.10
CA ARG A 97 -0.67 -1.19 0.14
C ARG A 97 0.22 -0.08 0.71
N ILE A 98 -0.34 0.85 1.48
CA ILE A 98 0.47 1.88 2.15
C ILE A 98 1.41 1.22 3.18
N ALA A 99 0.88 0.30 4.00
CA ALA A 99 1.69 -0.47 4.95
C ALA A 99 2.82 -1.25 4.26
N GLN A 100 2.50 -2.00 3.19
CA GLN A 100 3.49 -2.72 2.38
C GLN A 100 4.57 -1.79 1.82
N GLY A 101 4.18 -0.60 1.35
CA GLY A 101 5.11 0.41 0.85
C GLY A 101 6.10 0.86 1.92
N GLY A 102 5.62 1.18 3.12
CA GLY A 102 6.45 1.59 4.25
C GLY A 102 7.44 0.50 4.68
N VAL A 103 6.96 -0.72 4.88
CA VAL A 103 7.79 -1.89 5.26
C VAL A 103 8.86 -2.19 4.22
N ARG A 104 8.49 -2.19 2.93
CA ARG A 104 9.44 -2.44 1.82
C ARG A 104 10.47 -1.35 1.70
N LEU A 105 10.07 -0.09 1.84
CA LEU A 105 11.00 1.04 1.81
C LEU A 105 12.01 0.92 2.95
N ALA A 106 11.57 0.66 4.17
CA ALA A 106 12.44 0.45 5.32
C ALA A 106 13.44 -0.70 5.08
N ALA A 107 12.98 -1.85 4.58
CA ALA A 107 13.83 -2.99 4.25
C ALA A 107 14.88 -2.67 3.16
N ILE A 108 14.48 -1.94 2.12
CA ILE A 108 15.40 -1.50 1.05
C ILE A 108 16.47 -0.55 1.60
N LEU A 109 16.07 0.46 2.38
CA LEU A 109 17.01 1.40 3.00
C LEU A 109 17.99 0.67 3.92
N ASN A 110 17.49 -0.25 4.76
CA ASN A 110 18.34 -1.08 5.62
C ASN A 110 19.35 -1.91 4.81
N LYS A 111 18.95 -2.50 3.68
CA LYS A 111 19.85 -3.25 2.77
C LYS A 111 20.87 -2.36 2.07
N ILE A 112 20.53 -1.11 1.76
CA ILE A 112 21.47 -0.16 1.15
C ILE A 112 22.52 0.27 2.18
N PHE A 113 22.09 0.72 3.36
CA PHE A 113 22.99 1.30 4.35
C PHE A 113 23.78 0.25 5.16
N SER A 114 23.26 -0.97 5.36
CA SER A 114 24.02 -2.07 5.97
C SER A 114 25.21 -2.55 5.13
N SER A 115 25.18 -2.35 3.80
CA SER A 115 26.31 -2.69 2.93
C SER A 115 27.45 -1.66 2.94
N ASN A 116 27.17 -0.41 3.31
CA ASN A 116 28.18 0.65 3.38
C ASN A 116 28.99 0.61 4.69
N SER A 117 28.43 0.09 5.78
CA SER A 117 29.15 0.01 7.06
C SER A 117 30.28 -1.02 7.08
N ARG A 118 30.26 -2.04 6.20
CA ARG A 118 31.38 -3.01 6.07
C ARG A 118 32.55 -2.49 5.24
N LEU A 119 32.32 -1.53 4.35
CA LEU A 119 33.37 -0.99 3.48
C LEU A 119 34.15 0.17 4.12
N GLN A 120 33.61 0.79 5.19
CA GLN A 120 34.30 1.85 5.94
C GLN A 120 35.15 1.32 7.11
N SER A 121 35.14 0.02 7.38
CA SER A 121 35.90 -0.63 8.45
C SER A 121 37.13 -1.40 7.95
N SER A 122 37.76 -0.97 6.85
CA SER A 122 38.98 -1.56 6.27
C SER A 122 40.02 -0.50 5.97
#